data_AF-A0A178D6D1-F1
#
_entry.id   AF-A0A178D6D1-F1
#
_cell.length_a   1.000
_cell.length_b   1.000
_cell.length_c   1.000
_cell.angle_alpha   90.00
_cell.angle_beta   90.00
_cell.angle_gamma   90.00
#
_symmetry.space_group_name_H-M   'P 1'
#
loop_
_entity.id
_entity.type
_entity.pdbx_description
1 polymer ?
#
loop_
_entity_poly.entity_id
_entity_poly.type
_entity_poly.pdbx_seq_one_letter_code
_entity_poly.pdbx_strand_id
1 'polypeptide(L)'
;MDSMDYHDTLETLRVQQNAQPLSIIALAEPITASQTQPPPPKRPSDLRPRPSDTLSTSTSEIESNLQLTPATLLADLAHYKDLFSKLRFSYLEQVTKEKYLRSIVGDPPLVVSHEDNLLLEERLAVMKRELKAKKDEVDALVEEMEGRARDVARAYEGVREGMDVLERVPAEIETLRAEVERLQADIAVRRGRDGADPGSGDPRMHLSLAATEQALTEQRERNAEIDREIAELQRLMPAKVREVEKMDRELVDLEKRRNESTKLAIEGRRRREQGGRDEVEELGRWYRANEAVMKGLLGV
;
A
#
# COMPACT_ATOMS: atom_id res chain seq x y z
N MET A 1 -12.25 0.81 -25.64
CA MET A 1 -10.97 1.22 -25.02
C MET A 1 -10.00 0.15 -25.44
N ASP A 2 -9.08 0.49 -26.33
CA ASP A 2 -8.08 -0.46 -26.83
C ASP A 2 -7.36 -1.10 -25.66
N SER A 3 -7.32 -2.43 -25.64
CA SER A 3 -6.41 -3.19 -24.79
C SER A 3 -5.01 -2.87 -25.27
N MET A 4 -4.42 -1.79 -24.76
CA MET A 4 -2.99 -1.58 -24.89
C MET A 4 -2.33 -2.72 -24.14
N ASP A 5 -1.75 -3.67 -24.87
CA ASP A 5 -0.95 -4.75 -24.30
C ASP A 5 0.34 -4.14 -23.73
N TYR A 6 0.25 -3.71 -22.48
CA TYR A 6 1.34 -3.08 -21.74
C TYR A 6 2.58 -3.99 -21.68
N HIS A 7 2.36 -5.31 -21.68
CA HIS A 7 3.43 -6.30 -21.71
C HIS A 7 4.23 -6.23 -23.02
N ASP A 8 3.56 -6.23 -24.18
CA ASP A 8 4.19 -6.11 -25.50
C ASP A 8 4.95 -4.78 -25.63
N THR A 9 4.40 -3.68 -25.10
CA THR A 9 5.09 -2.39 -25.11
C THR A 9 6.35 -2.40 -24.23
N LEU A 10 6.33 -3.10 -23.10
CA LEU A 10 7.49 -3.22 -22.22
C LEU A 10 8.57 -4.12 -22.84
N GLU A 11 8.18 -5.23 -23.45
CA GLU A 11 9.11 -6.11 -24.17
C GLU A 11 9.78 -5.39 -25.34
N THR A 12 9.02 -4.66 -26.16
CA THR A 12 9.58 -3.88 -27.27
C THR A 12 10.54 -2.81 -26.78
N LEU A 13 10.24 -2.10 -25.69
CA LEU A 13 11.15 -1.13 -25.06
C LEU A 13 12.43 -1.80 -24.53
N ARG A 14 12.34 -2.95 -23.87
CA ARG A 14 13.51 -3.73 -23.41
C ARG A 14 14.37 -4.20 -24.57
N VAL A 15 13.76 -4.67 -25.66
CA VAL A 15 14.48 -5.07 -26.88
C VAL A 15 15.20 -3.88 -27.49
N GLN A 16 14.56 -2.71 -27.57
CA GLN A 16 15.20 -1.49 -28.08
C GLN A 16 16.36 -1.04 -27.19
N GLN A 17 16.20 -1.07 -25.86
CA GLN A 17 17.26 -0.72 -24.91
C GLN A 17 18.45 -1.67 -24.99
N ASN A 18 18.21 -2.97 -25.18
CA ASN A 18 19.27 -3.96 -25.34
C ASN A 18 19.96 -3.88 -26.70
N ALA A 19 19.22 -3.48 -27.75
CA ALA A 19 19.78 -3.27 -29.09
C ALA A 19 20.67 -2.02 -29.15
N GLN A 20 20.36 -0.99 -28.35
CA GLN A 20 21.12 0.26 -28.28
C GLN A 20 21.42 0.63 -26.81
N PRO A 21 22.38 -0.07 -26.17
CA PRO A 21 22.77 0.26 -24.80
C PRO A 21 23.43 1.64 -24.78
N LEU A 22 22.83 2.58 -24.06
CA LEU A 22 23.41 3.90 -23.82
C LEU A 22 24.60 3.78 -22.85
N SER A 23 25.75 3.43 -23.40
CA SER A 23 27.03 3.39 -22.72
C SER A 23 28.00 4.32 -23.44
N ILE A 24 28.85 5.02 -22.69
CA ILE A 24 29.93 5.85 -23.24
C ILE A 24 30.78 5.05 -24.24
N ILE A 25 30.95 3.75 -23.99
CA ILE A 25 31.76 2.85 -24.81
C ILE A 25 31.04 2.51 -26.12
N ALA A 26 29.73 2.23 -26.06
CA ALA A 26 28.90 1.97 -27.24
C ALA A 26 28.74 3.22 -28.12
N LEU A 27 28.68 4.41 -27.51
CA LEU A 27 28.64 5.69 -28.22
C LEU A 27 30.01 6.07 -28.83
N ALA A 28 31.11 5.59 -28.25
CA ALA A 28 32.47 5.86 -28.74
C ALA A 28 32.94 4.87 -29.82
N GLU A 29 32.33 3.69 -29.94
CA GLU A 29 32.65 2.67 -30.94
C GLU A 29 32.71 3.20 -32.40
N PRO A 30 31.74 3.99 -32.90
CA PRO A 30 31.84 4.54 -34.27
C PRO A 30 33.02 5.51 -34.45
N ILE A 31 33.45 6.19 -33.38
CA ILE A 31 34.59 7.13 -33.41
C ILE A 31 35.92 6.35 -33.47
N THR A 32 36.04 5.27 -32.68
CA THR A 32 37.24 4.42 -32.66
C THR A 32 37.36 3.54 -33.91
N ALA A 33 36.23 3.02 -34.41
CA ALA A 33 36.17 2.25 -35.66
C ALA A 33 36.55 3.11 -36.89
N SER A 34 36.25 4.41 -36.88
CA SER A 34 36.65 5.34 -37.94
C SER A 34 38.15 5.64 -37.94
N GLN A 35 38.83 5.55 -36.79
CA GLN A 35 40.29 5.75 -36.68
C GLN A 35 41.10 4.51 -37.08
N THR A 36 40.49 3.33 -37.12
CA THR A 36 41.14 2.04 -37.45
C THR A 36 41.04 1.65 -38.92
N GLN A 37 40.47 2.49 -39.80
CA GLN A 37 40.53 2.24 -41.24
C GLN A 37 41.99 2.29 -41.73
N PRO A 38 42.47 1.27 -42.48
CA PRO A 38 43.79 1.29 -43.06
C PRO A 38 43.92 2.48 -44.03
N PRO A 39 45.05 3.22 -44.02
CA PRO A 39 45.22 4.33 -44.94
C PRO A 39 45.12 3.84 -46.40
N PRO A 40 44.55 4.65 -47.32
CA PRO A 40 44.54 4.31 -48.74
C PRO A 40 45.98 4.07 -49.24
N PRO A 41 46.20 3.18 -50.23
CA PRO A 41 47.54 2.82 -50.69
C PRO A 41 48.29 4.06 -51.17
N LYS A 42 49.24 4.54 -50.35
CA LYS A 42 50.10 5.67 -50.69
C LYS A 42 51.08 5.24 -51.79
N ARG A 43 51.23 6.10 -52.80
CA ARG A 43 52.17 5.95 -53.92
C ARG A 43 53.62 5.85 -53.41
N PRO A 44 54.52 5.13 -54.11
CA PRO A 44 55.84 4.72 -53.61
C PRO A 44 56.91 5.83 -53.53
N SER A 45 56.54 7.11 -53.34
CA SER A 45 57.49 8.23 -53.34
C SER A 45 57.71 8.93 -51.99
N ASP A 46 57.02 8.57 -50.91
CA ASP A 46 57.21 9.16 -49.57
C ASP A 46 57.66 8.11 -48.53
N LEU A 47 58.89 7.61 -48.68
CA LEU A 47 59.54 6.70 -47.72
C LEU A 47 60.35 7.46 -46.65
N ARG A 48 59.68 8.33 -45.88
CA ARG A 48 60.22 8.74 -44.58
C ARG A 48 59.15 8.55 -43.51
N PRO A 49 59.22 7.47 -42.70
CA PRO A 49 58.31 7.28 -41.59
C PRO A 49 58.51 8.42 -40.58
N ARG A 50 57.43 9.14 -40.29
CA ARG A 50 57.38 10.18 -39.26
C ARG A 50 57.33 9.45 -37.90
N PRO A 51 58.14 9.82 -36.89
CA PRO A 51 58.20 9.12 -35.60
C PRO A 51 56.90 9.17 -34.77
N SER A 52 55.87 9.89 -35.26
CA SER A 52 54.53 9.93 -34.67
C SER A 52 53.68 8.70 -34.99
N ASP A 53 53.96 7.96 -36.07
CA ASP A 53 53.12 6.85 -36.51
C ASP A 53 53.45 5.53 -35.78
N THR A 54 54.67 5.39 -35.23
CA THR A 54 55.11 4.15 -34.56
C THR A 54 54.58 3.99 -33.14
N LEU A 55 54.02 5.05 -32.53
CA LEU A 55 53.42 4.98 -31.19
C LEU A 55 51.94 4.58 -31.23
N SER A 56 51.28 4.65 -32.39
CA SER A 56 49.86 4.31 -32.52
C SER A 56 49.64 2.80 -32.73
N THR A 57 50.66 2.07 -33.21
CA THR A 57 50.57 0.62 -33.45
C THR A 57 50.86 -0.23 -32.21
N SER A 58 51.55 0.32 -31.20
CA SER A 58 51.88 -0.43 -29.98
C SER A 58 50.76 -0.45 -28.94
N THR A 59 49.72 0.39 -29.08
CA THR A 59 48.58 0.44 -28.17
C THR A 59 47.40 -0.42 -28.64
N SER A 60 47.27 -0.68 -29.95
CA SER A 60 46.16 -1.46 -30.51
C SER A 60 46.15 -2.94 -30.06
N GLU A 61 47.27 -3.47 -29.56
CA GLU A 61 47.34 -4.85 -29.06
C GLU A 61 46.97 -4.98 -27.57
N ILE A 62 47.07 -3.89 -26.78
CA ILE A 62 46.73 -3.87 -25.34
C ILE A 62 45.23 -3.57 -25.11
N GLU A 63 44.58 -2.92 -26.08
CA GLU A 63 43.17 -2.47 -26.01
C GLU A 63 42.12 -3.59 -26.15
N SER A 64 42.51 -4.81 -26.52
CA SER A 64 41.56 -5.89 -26.81
C SER A 64 41.02 -6.64 -25.59
N ASN A 65 41.57 -6.45 -24.38
CA ASN A 65 41.22 -7.28 -23.21
C ASN A 65 41.07 -6.57 -21.86
N LEU A 66 41.17 -5.24 -21.79
CA LEU A 66 40.72 -4.51 -20.60
C LEU A 66 39.31 -4.01 -20.86
N GLN A 67 38.34 -4.53 -20.10
CA GLN A 67 37.00 -3.96 -20.03
C GLN A 67 37.13 -2.45 -19.81
N LEU A 68 36.83 -1.64 -20.84
CA LEU A 68 36.80 -0.19 -20.69
C LEU A 68 35.76 0.09 -19.62
N THR A 69 36.18 0.54 -18.45
CA THR A 69 35.28 1.05 -17.43
C THR A 69 35.44 2.57 -17.37
N PRO A 70 34.42 3.32 -16.91
CA PRO A 70 34.55 4.77 -16.72
C PRO A 70 35.77 5.15 -15.87
N ALA A 71 36.13 4.33 -14.89
CA ALA A 71 37.31 4.54 -14.06
C ALA A 71 38.62 4.37 -14.83
N THR A 72 38.71 3.34 -15.70
CA THR A 72 39.88 3.13 -16.57
C THR A 72 40.07 4.29 -17.55
N LEU A 73 38.99 4.76 -18.17
CA LEU A 73 39.02 5.90 -19.10
C LEU A 73 39.54 7.19 -18.46
N LEU A 74 39.16 7.46 -17.20
CA LEU A 74 39.67 8.61 -16.47
C LEU A 74 41.16 8.49 -16.16
N ALA A 75 41.61 7.29 -15.79
CA ALA A 75 43.03 7.02 -15.55
C ALA A 75 43.86 7.18 -16.84
N ASP A 76 43.35 6.68 -17.96
CA ASP A 76 43.99 6.82 -19.28
C ASP A 76 44.07 8.28 -19.71
N LEU A 77 42.99 9.06 -19.55
CA LEU A 77 43.01 10.49 -19.84
C LEU A 77 44.05 11.24 -19.00
N ALA A 78 44.19 10.90 -17.72
CA ALA A 78 45.21 11.50 -16.86
C ALA A 78 46.63 11.11 -17.32
N HIS A 79 46.85 9.83 -17.63
CA HIS A 79 48.11 9.32 -18.15
C HIS A 79 48.52 10.00 -19.46
N TYR A 80 47.62 10.09 -20.44
CA TYR A 80 47.89 10.73 -21.72
C TYR A 80 48.17 12.23 -21.57
N LYS A 81 47.45 12.93 -20.68
CA LYS A 81 47.72 14.35 -20.40
C LYS A 81 49.15 14.56 -19.88
N ASP A 82 49.60 13.71 -18.97
CA ASP A 82 50.97 13.78 -18.44
C ASP A 82 52.01 13.39 -19.51
N LEU A 83 51.79 12.28 -20.24
CA LEU A 83 52.66 11.83 -21.32
C LEU A 83 52.84 12.89 -22.40
N PHE A 84 51.75 13.49 -22.90
CA PHE A 84 51.82 14.52 -23.93
C PHE A 84 52.45 15.81 -23.41
N SER A 85 52.26 16.15 -22.13
CA SER A 85 52.94 17.30 -21.51
C SER A 85 54.45 17.09 -21.46
N LYS A 86 54.91 15.89 -21.07
CA LYS A 86 56.32 15.50 -21.07
C LYS A 86 56.90 15.46 -22.48
N LEU A 87 56.17 14.87 -23.42
CA LEU A 87 56.59 14.77 -24.82
C LEU A 87 56.71 16.16 -25.46
N ARG A 88 55.75 17.06 -25.20
CA ARG A 88 55.79 18.45 -25.67
C ARG A 88 57.02 19.18 -25.13
N PHE A 89 57.33 19.03 -23.85
CA PHE A 89 58.51 19.65 -23.24
C PHE A 89 59.81 19.13 -23.88
N SER A 90 59.96 17.81 -23.95
CA SER A 90 61.14 17.15 -24.52
C SER A 90 61.35 17.52 -25.99
N TYR A 91 60.28 17.49 -26.80
CA TYR A 91 60.35 17.88 -28.22
C TYR A 91 60.75 19.33 -28.39
N LEU A 92 60.13 20.24 -27.63
CA LEU A 92 60.42 21.67 -27.74
C LEU A 92 61.85 21.98 -27.29
N GLU A 93 62.33 21.34 -26.24
CA GLU A 93 63.72 21.42 -25.79
C GLU A 93 64.69 20.91 -26.88
N GLN A 94 64.43 19.72 -27.44
CA GLN A 94 65.29 19.11 -28.45
C GLN A 94 65.37 19.95 -29.73
N VAL A 95 64.22 20.39 -30.28
CA VAL A 95 64.17 21.22 -31.48
C VAL A 95 64.86 22.56 -31.24
N THR A 96 64.71 23.15 -30.05
CA THR A 96 65.37 24.41 -29.71
C THR A 96 66.89 24.24 -29.62
N LYS A 97 67.35 23.16 -28.96
CA LYS A 97 68.78 22.80 -28.90
C LYS A 97 69.38 22.57 -30.28
N GLU A 98 68.70 21.80 -31.13
CA GLU A 98 69.15 21.53 -32.50
C GLU A 98 69.21 22.82 -33.33
N LYS A 99 68.14 23.63 -33.30
CA LYS A 99 68.08 24.90 -34.03
C LYS A 99 69.17 25.87 -33.58
N TYR A 100 69.44 25.93 -32.26
CA TYR A 100 70.52 26.74 -31.71
C TYR A 100 71.90 26.27 -32.19
N LEU A 101 72.19 24.97 -32.08
CA LEU A 101 73.45 24.40 -32.55
C LEU A 101 73.65 24.63 -34.05
N ARG A 102 72.60 24.44 -34.85
CA ARG A 102 72.64 24.70 -36.29
C ARG A 102 72.87 26.17 -36.63
N SER A 103 72.33 27.08 -35.81
CA SER A 103 72.50 28.53 -35.97
C SER A 103 73.94 28.99 -35.73
N ILE A 104 74.65 28.36 -34.77
CA ILE A 104 76.04 28.74 -34.41
C ILE A 104 77.11 27.96 -35.20
N VAL A 105 76.82 26.72 -35.60
CA VAL A 105 77.76 25.86 -36.35
C VAL A 105 77.54 25.93 -37.87
N GLY A 106 76.41 26.46 -38.34
CA GLY A 106 76.13 26.65 -39.75
C GLY A 106 77.09 27.66 -40.41
N ASP A 107 77.47 27.41 -41.66
CA ASP A 107 78.30 28.30 -42.46
C ASP A 107 77.50 28.80 -43.69
N PRO A 108 77.10 30.09 -43.75
CA PRO A 108 77.39 31.16 -42.80
C PRO A 108 76.53 31.09 -41.51
N PRO A 109 77.01 31.63 -40.38
CA PRO A 109 76.28 31.64 -39.13
C PRO A 109 75.00 32.46 -39.25
N LEU A 110 73.90 31.94 -38.70
CA LEU A 110 72.59 32.55 -38.86
C LEU A 110 72.45 33.70 -37.86
N VAL A 111 72.57 34.94 -38.34
CA VAL A 111 72.39 36.15 -37.54
C VAL A 111 70.95 36.64 -37.74
N VAL A 112 70.15 36.60 -36.68
CA VAL A 112 68.76 37.08 -36.72
C VAL A 112 68.75 38.60 -36.69
N SER A 113 68.21 39.24 -37.72
CA SER A 113 68.08 40.70 -37.76
C SER A 113 66.86 41.18 -36.97
N HIS A 114 66.80 42.48 -36.66
CA HIS A 114 65.60 43.06 -36.03
C HIS A 114 64.37 42.94 -36.93
N GLU A 115 64.55 43.09 -38.25
CA GLU A 115 63.48 42.98 -39.25
C GLU A 115 62.90 41.55 -39.30
N ASP A 116 63.74 40.52 -39.21
CA ASP A 116 63.29 39.13 -39.12
C ASP A 116 62.43 38.87 -37.87
N ASN A 117 62.77 39.50 -36.74
CA ASN A 117 61.99 39.39 -35.51
C ASN A 117 60.63 40.05 -35.66
N LEU A 118 60.55 41.24 -36.26
CA LEU A 118 59.28 41.92 -36.52
C LEU A 118 58.37 41.08 -37.43
N LEU A 119 58.91 40.51 -38.51
CA LEU A 119 58.16 39.62 -39.39
C LEU A 119 57.68 38.35 -38.67
N LEU A 120 58.49 37.80 -37.75
CA LEU A 120 58.09 36.65 -36.93
C LEU A 120 56.97 37.02 -35.94
N GLU A 121 57.05 38.19 -35.31
CA GLU A 121 56.06 38.69 -34.36
C GLU A 121 54.70 38.91 -35.03
N GLU A 122 54.68 39.47 -36.25
CA GLU A 122 53.46 39.63 -37.03
C GLU A 122 52.81 38.27 -37.37
N ARG A 123 53.61 37.31 -37.85
CA ARG A 123 53.12 35.94 -38.14
C ARG A 123 52.62 35.23 -36.88
N LEU A 124 53.36 35.36 -35.76
CA LEU A 124 52.94 34.81 -34.47
C LEU A 124 51.65 35.45 -33.96
N ALA A 125 51.44 36.74 -34.19
CA ALA A 125 50.21 37.42 -33.80
C ALA A 125 49.00 36.88 -34.57
N VAL A 126 49.15 36.58 -35.87
CA VAL A 126 48.09 35.93 -36.67
C VAL A 126 47.83 34.51 -36.18
N MET A 127 48.87 33.67 -36.08
CA MET A 127 48.71 32.28 -35.61
C MET A 127 48.15 32.19 -34.19
N LYS A 128 48.52 33.11 -33.29
CA LYS A 128 47.95 33.18 -31.93
C LYS A 128 46.47 33.53 -31.95
N ARG A 129 46.04 34.42 -32.83
CA ARG A 129 44.61 34.76 -33.00
C ARG A 129 43.82 33.58 -33.54
N GLU A 130 44.33 32.89 -34.55
CA GLU A 130 43.72 31.67 -35.11
C GLU A 130 43.63 30.55 -34.07
N LEU A 131 44.71 30.31 -33.33
CA LEU A 131 44.73 29.32 -32.25
C LEU A 131 43.74 29.65 -31.15
N LYS A 132 43.59 30.93 -30.80
CA LYS A 132 42.60 31.36 -29.81
C LYS A 132 41.18 31.12 -30.32
N ALA A 133 40.87 31.51 -31.54
CA ALA A 133 39.55 31.25 -32.13
C ALA A 133 39.21 29.75 -32.17
N LYS A 134 40.17 28.90 -32.54
CA LYS A 134 40.03 27.44 -32.51
C LYS A 134 39.81 26.89 -31.10
N LYS A 135 40.45 27.45 -30.08
CA LYS A 135 40.24 27.05 -28.68
C LYS A 135 38.84 27.43 -28.21
N ASP A 136 38.43 28.67 -28.48
CA ASP A 136 37.11 29.16 -28.11
C ASP A 136 36.00 28.32 -28.81
N GLU A 137 36.23 27.89 -30.06
CA GLU A 137 35.34 26.96 -30.80
C GLU A 137 35.27 25.58 -30.15
N VAL A 138 36.41 25.00 -29.76
CA VAL A 138 36.45 23.69 -29.08
C VAL A 138 35.80 23.76 -27.71
N ASP A 139 36.06 24.81 -26.94
CA ASP A 139 35.47 25.00 -25.61
C ASP A 139 33.94 25.12 -25.71
N ALA A 140 33.42 25.87 -26.69
CA ALA A 140 31.99 25.97 -26.96
C ALA A 140 31.36 24.61 -27.36
N LEU A 141 32.06 23.83 -28.20
CA LEU A 141 31.60 22.49 -28.60
C LEU A 141 31.55 21.53 -27.41
N VAL A 142 32.53 21.60 -26.50
CA VAL A 142 32.57 20.79 -25.27
C VAL A 142 31.39 21.16 -24.37
N GLU A 143 31.12 22.45 -24.16
CA GLU A 143 29.97 22.90 -23.37
C GLU A 143 28.63 22.43 -23.97
N GLU A 144 28.48 22.49 -25.31
CA GLU A 144 27.29 21.98 -25.99
C GLU A 144 27.14 20.46 -25.79
N MET A 145 28.24 19.71 -25.94
CA MET A 145 28.25 18.27 -25.77
C MET A 145 27.90 17.86 -24.33
N GLU A 146 28.42 18.56 -23.32
CA GLU A 146 28.06 18.35 -21.92
C GLU A 146 26.58 18.67 -21.64
N GLY A 147 26.05 19.73 -22.25
CA GLY A 147 24.63 20.07 -22.21
C GLY A 147 23.76 18.93 -22.73
N ARG A 148 24.04 18.48 -23.97
CA ARG A 148 23.32 17.37 -24.59
C ARG A 148 23.45 16.07 -23.80
N ALA A 149 24.62 15.77 -23.26
CA ALA A 149 24.84 14.59 -22.43
C ALA A 149 23.95 14.61 -21.17
N ARG A 150 23.82 15.77 -20.52
CA ARG A 150 22.92 15.94 -19.35
C ARG A 150 21.45 15.77 -19.72
N ASP A 151 21.03 16.30 -20.86
CA ASP A 151 19.64 16.18 -21.32
C ASP A 151 19.29 14.73 -21.66
N VAL A 152 20.20 14.02 -22.34
CA VAL A 152 20.06 12.58 -22.63
C VAL A 152 20.00 11.76 -21.34
N ALA A 153 20.86 12.05 -20.35
CA ALA A 153 20.85 11.35 -19.07
C ALA A 153 19.49 11.51 -18.36
N ARG A 154 18.93 12.72 -18.30
CA ARG A 154 17.61 12.98 -17.70
C ARG A 154 16.48 12.28 -18.44
N ALA A 155 16.51 12.31 -19.78
CA ALA A 155 15.51 11.63 -20.60
C ALA A 155 15.56 10.11 -20.38
N TYR A 156 16.76 9.54 -20.28
CA TYR A 156 16.95 8.13 -20.00
C TYR A 156 16.46 7.72 -18.62
N GLU A 157 16.73 8.52 -17.59
CA GLU A 157 16.19 8.31 -16.24
C GLU A 157 14.66 8.30 -16.26
N GLY A 158 14.03 9.27 -16.92
CA GLY A 158 12.57 9.33 -17.04
C GLY A 158 11.96 8.13 -17.77
N VAL A 159 12.60 7.64 -18.84
CA VAL A 159 12.16 6.41 -19.53
C VAL A 159 12.28 5.20 -18.63
N ARG A 160 13.38 5.09 -17.88
CA ARG A 160 13.61 3.98 -16.95
C ARG A 160 12.56 3.96 -15.83
N GLU A 161 12.28 5.11 -15.23
CA GLU A 161 11.20 5.24 -14.23
C GLU A 161 9.83 4.86 -14.83
N GLY A 162 9.55 5.28 -16.07
CA GLY A 162 8.35 4.90 -16.79
C GLY A 162 8.23 3.39 -17.02
N MET A 163 9.34 2.72 -17.34
CA MET A 163 9.37 1.26 -17.50
C MET A 163 9.09 0.54 -16.18
N ASP A 164 9.64 1.02 -15.05
CA ASP A 164 9.37 0.45 -13.73
C ASP A 164 7.88 0.57 -13.34
N VAL A 165 7.25 1.71 -13.68
CA VAL A 165 5.81 1.93 -13.50
C VAL A 165 4.99 0.98 -14.37
N LEU A 166 5.39 0.81 -15.64
CA LEU A 166 4.73 -0.06 -16.60
C LEU A 166 4.85 -1.55 -16.22
N GLU A 167 5.89 -1.92 -15.49
CA GLU A 167 6.04 -3.28 -14.95
C GLU A 167 5.11 -3.54 -13.77
N ARG A 168 4.99 -2.57 -12.84
CA ARG A 168 4.27 -2.75 -11.59
C ARG A 168 2.76 -2.56 -11.71
N VAL A 169 2.33 -1.46 -12.34
CA VAL A 169 0.93 -1.01 -12.28
C VAL A 169 -0.03 -1.95 -13.01
N PRO A 170 0.26 -2.47 -14.21
CA PRO A 170 -0.62 -3.42 -14.89
C PRO A 170 -0.84 -4.70 -14.08
N ALA A 171 0.21 -5.23 -13.44
CA ALA A 171 0.09 -6.40 -12.57
C ALA A 171 -0.82 -6.12 -11.37
N GLU A 172 -0.68 -4.94 -10.75
CA GLU A 172 -1.54 -4.49 -9.65
C GLU A 172 -3.01 -4.29 -10.08
N ILE A 173 -3.24 -3.82 -11.31
CA ILE A 173 -4.59 -3.71 -11.87
C ILE A 173 -5.23 -5.09 -12.03
N GLU A 174 -4.50 -6.08 -12.53
CA GLU A 174 -5.02 -7.43 -12.71
C GLU A 174 -5.31 -8.13 -11.37
N THR A 175 -4.47 -7.93 -10.34
CA THR A 175 -4.76 -8.46 -9.00
C THR A 175 -5.99 -7.81 -8.38
N LEU A 176 -6.14 -6.49 -8.51
CA LEU A 176 -7.33 -5.78 -8.03
C LEU A 176 -8.58 -6.20 -8.79
N ARG A 177 -8.50 -6.41 -10.11
CA ARG A 177 -9.63 -6.94 -10.91
C ARG A 177 -10.06 -8.32 -10.42
N ALA A 178 -9.12 -9.23 -10.22
CA ALA A 178 -9.41 -10.56 -9.69
C ALA A 178 -10.03 -10.50 -8.28
N GLU A 179 -9.59 -9.58 -7.43
CA GLU A 179 -10.17 -9.37 -6.11
C GLU A 179 -11.60 -8.83 -6.18
N VAL A 180 -11.86 -7.87 -7.08
CA VAL A 180 -13.21 -7.35 -7.33
C VAL A 180 -14.14 -8.46 -7.83
N GLU A 181 -13.69 -9.29 -8.78
CA GLU A 181 -14.47 -10.43 -9.28
C GLU A 181 -14.76 -11.45 -8.16
N ARG A 182 -13.77 -11.75 -7.32
CA ARG A 182 -13.96 -12.62 -6.15
C ARG A 182 -15.00 -12.04 -5.19
N LEU A 183 -14.91 -10.75 -4.86
CA LEU A 183 -15.86 -10.09 -3.98
C LEU A 183 -17.27 -10.07 -4.58
N GLN A 184 -17.39 -9.83 -5.88
CA GLN A 184 -18.67 -9.90 -6.60
C GLN A 184 -19.25 -11.31 -6.59
N ALA A 185 -18.42 -12.35 -6.78
CA ALA A 185 -18.84 -13.73 -6.68
C ALA A 185 -19.30 -14.08 -5.27
N ASP A 186 -18.56 -13.66 -4.23
CA ASP A 186 -18.95 -13.85 -2.83
C ASP A 186 -20.28 -13.16 -2.51
N ILE A 187 -20.48 -11.93 -3.00
CA ILE A 187 -21.75 -11.20 -2.86
C ILE A 187 -22.88 -11.93 -3.60
N ALA A 188 -22.62 -12.44 -4.81
CA ALA A 188 -23.60 -13.20 -5.58
C ALA A 188 -23.96 -14.54 -4.90
N VAL A 189 -22.99 -15.23 -4.29
CA VAL A 189 -23.23 -16.45 -3.50
C VAL A 189 -24.03 -16.13 -2.24
N ARG A 190 -23.70 -15.05 -1.53
CA ARG A 190 -24.47 -14.62 -0.35
C ARG A 190 -25.90 -14.25 -0.74
N ARG A 191 -26.07 -13.42 -1.78
CA ARG A 191 -27.39 -13.04 -2.31
C ARG A 191 -28.15 -14.25 -2.89
N GLY A 192 -27.47 -15.22 -3.48
CA GLY A 192 -28.07 -16.45 -3.99
C GLY A 192 -28.47 -17.42 -2.88
N ARG A 193 -27.68 -17.51 -1.80
CA ARG A 193 -28.01 -18.28 -0.59
C ARG A 193 -29.17 -17.65 0.19
N ASP A 194 -29.23 -16.33 0.18
CA ASP A 194 -30.31 -15.51 0.72
C ASP A 194 -31.54 -15.45 -0.21
N GLY A 195 -31.37 -15.73 -1.51
CA GLY A 195 -32.43 -15.68 -2.53
C GLY A 195 -32.96 -17.04 -2.97
N ALA A 196 -32.38 -18.15 -2.52
CA ALA A 196 -32.75 -19.52 -2.93
C ALA A 196 -33.96 -20.09 -2.18
N ASP A 197 -34.52 -19.37 -1.21
CA ASP A 197 -35.81 -19.73 -0.62
C ASP A 197 -36.61 -18.48 -0.25
N PRO A 198 -37.63 -18.09 -1.03
CA PRO A 198 -38.52 -16.98 -0.69
C PRO A 198 -39.31 -17.19 0.62
N GLY A 199 -39.12 -18.31 1.32
CA GLY A 199 -39.84 -18.66 2.56
C GLY A 199 -39.01 -19.18 3.74
N SER A 200 -37.67 -19.22 3.68
CA SER A 200 -36.85 -19.89 4.74
C SER A 200 -35.76 -19.02 5.39
N GLY A 201 -35.49 -17.82 4.86
CA GLY A 201 -34.64 -16.83 5.52
C GLY A 201 -35.47 -15.86 6.39
N ASP A 202 -34.94 -15.47 7.56
CA ASP A 202 -35.54 -14.38 8.36
C ASP A 202 -35.63 -13.13 7.48
N PRO A 203 -36.83 -12.58 7.18
CA PRO A 203 -37.03 -11.43 6.27
C PRO A 203 -36.18 -10.20 6.63
N ARG A 204 -35.71 -10.13 7.88
CA ARG A 204 -34.82 -9.10 8.41
C ARG A 204 -33.41 -9.13 7.83
N MET A 205 -32.97 -10.27 7.30
CA MET A 205 -31.64 -10.44 6.70
C MET A 205 -31.54 -9.90 5.27
N HIS A 206 -32.67 -9.58 4.63
CA HIS A 206 -32.72 -9.02 3.27
C HIS A 206 -32.99 -7.51 3.24
N LEU A 207 -33.04 -6.88 4.42
CA LEU A 207 -33.27 -5.45 4.54
C LEU A 207 -32.00 -4.67 4.12
N SER A 208 -32.20 -3.52 3.49
CA SER A 208 -31.10 -2.57 3.28
C SER A 208 -30.55 -2.10 4.63
N LEU A 209 -29.30 -1.63 4.65
CA LEU A 209 -28.67 -1.14 5.88
C LEU A 209 -29.53 -0.08 6.60
N ALA A 210 -30.15 0.83 5.85
CA ALA A 210 -31.06 1.82 6.43
C ALA A 210 -32.31 1.19 7.05
N ALA A 211 -32.86 0.15 6.43
CA ALA A 211 -34.03 -0.55 6.95
C ALA A 211 -33.71 -1.46 8.15
N THR A 212 -32.50 -2.04 8.22
CA THR A 212 -32.05 -2.79 9.41
C THR A 212 -31.82 -1.86 10.60
N GLU A 213 -31.25 -0.67 10.38
CA GLU A 213 -31.08 0.34 11.44
C GLU A 213 -32.42 0.77 12.03
N GLN A 214 -33.43 1.01 11.20
CA GLN A 214 -34.80 1.33 11.65
C GLN A 214 -35.46 0.17 12.39
N ALA A 215 -35.37 -1.07 11.86
CA ALA A 215 -35.93 -2.23 12.54
C ALA A 215 -35.27 -2.48 13.91
N LEU A 216 -33.97 -2.17 14.03
CA LEU A 216 -33.22 -2.26 15.27
C LEU A 216 -33.64 -1.17 16.28
N THR A 217 -33.91 0.05 15.83
CA THR A 217 -34.41 1.11 16.73
C THR A 217 -35.80 0.77 17.27
N GLU A 218 -36.72 0.32 16.42
CA GLU A 218 -38.06 -0.11 16.85
C GLU A 218 -38.01 -1.28 17.83
N GLN A 219 -37.12 -2.25 17.61
CA GLN A 219 -36.98 -3.39 18.49
C GLN A 219 -36.42 -2.98 19.86
N ARG A 220 -35.51 -2.01 19.90
CA ARG A 220 -35.01 -1.45 21.18
C ARG A 220 -36.11 -0.72 21.93
N GLU A 221 -36.95 0.04 21.24
CA GLU A 221 -38.09 0.73 21.86
C GLU A 221 -39.11 -0.26 22.44
N ARG A 222 -39.46 -1.31 21.68
CA ARG A 222 -40.33 -2.40 22.14
C ARG A 222 -39.76 -3.13 23.36
N ASN A 223 -38.47 -3.45 23.34
CA ASN A 223 -37.82 -4.05 24.51
C ASN A 223 -37.86 -3.13 25.72
N ALA A 224 -37.62 -1.83 25.53
CA ALA A 224 -37.69 -0.86 26.62
C ALA A 224 -39.12 -0.71 27.18
N GLU A 225 -40.16 -0.89 26.36
CA GLU A 225 -41.55 -0.93 26.81
C GLU A 225 -41.84 -2.19 27.64
N ILE A 226 -41.45 -3.36 27.15
CA ILE A 226 -41.57 -4.64 27.88
C ILE A 226 -40.83 -4.57 29.22
N ASP A 227 -39.63 -4.00 29.27
CA ASP A 227 -38.87 -3.84 30.51
C ASP A 227 -39.61 -2.94 31.53
N ARG A 228 -40.33 -1.91 31.07
CA ARG A 228 -41.19 -1.09 31.94
C ARG A 228 -42.37 -1.88 32.47
N GLU A 229 -43.06 -2.64 31.63
CA GLU A 229 -44.16 -3.51 32.04
C GLU A 229 -43.72 -4.56 33.07
N ILE A 230 -42.57 -5.19 32.83
CA ILE A 230 -41.97 -6.14 33.77
C ILE A 230 -41.70 -5.46 35.12
N ALA A 231 -41.12 -4.26 35.11
CA ALA A 231 -40.84 -3.52 36.35
C ALA A 231 -42.14 -3.15 37.11
N GLU A 232 -43.20 -2.77 36.40
CA GLU A 232 -44.50 -2.49 37.00
C GLU A 232 -45.14 -3.74 37.61
N LEU A 233 -45.13 -4.86 36.89
CA LEU A 233 -45.65 -6.14 37.38
C LEU A 233 -44.84 -6.63 38.59
N GLN A 234 -43.51 -6.53 38.54
CA GLN A 234 -42.63 -6.85 39.68
C GLN A 234 -42.92 -5.97 40.90
N ARG A 235 -43.32 -4.70 40.71
CA ARG A 235 -43.74 -3.82 41.81
C ARG A 235 -45.10 -4.22 42.40
N LEU A 236 -46.04 -4.67 41.57
CA LEU A 236 -47.39 -5.05 41.99
C LEU A 236 -47.47 -6.45 42.61
N MET A 237 -46.59 -7.36 42.19
CA MET A 237 -46.58 -8.76 42.60
C MET A 237 -46.52 -8.96 44.13
N PRO A 238 -45.63 -8.29 44.91
CA PRO A 238 -45.60 -8.46 46.36
C PRO A 238 -46.89 -8.06 47.07
N ALA A 239 -47.60 -7.03 46.58
CA ALA A 239 -48.86 -6.62 47.16
C ALA A 239 -49.95 -7.67 46.92
N LYS A 240 -50.00 -8.24 45.72
CA LYS A 240 -50.93 -9.33 45.39
C LYS A 240 -50.61 -10.62 46.13
N VAL A 241 -49.34 -10.96 46.31
CA VAL A 241 -48.92 -12.10 47.15
C VAL A 241 -49.41 -11.91 48.59
N ARG A 242 -49.25 -10.72 49.18
CA ARG A 242 -49.77 -10.42 50.53
C ARG A 242 -51.29 -10.51 50.62
N GLU A 243 -52.00 -10.11 49.57
CA GLU A 243 -53.46 -10.22 49.50
C GLU A 243 -53.90 -11.69 49.46
N VAL A 244 -53.25 -12.53 48.66
CA VAL A 244 -53.50 -13.97 48.62
C VAL A 244 -53.19 -14.63 49.96
N GLU A 245 -52.03 -14.33 50.57
CA GLU A 245 -51.69 -14.85 51.90
C GLU A 245 -52.71 -14.46 52.97
N LYS A 246 -53.31 -13.26 52.87
CA LYS A 246 -54.38 -12.82 53.77
C LYS A 246 -55.63 -13.66 53.56
N MET A 247 -56.04 -13.86 52.31
CA MET A 247 -57.21 -14.70 51.98
C MET A 247 -56.99 -16.15 52.43
N ASP A 248 -55.78 -16.70 52.28
CA ASP A 248 -55.44 -18.04 52.75
C ASP A 248 -55.56 -18.16 54.28
N ARG A 249 -55.12 -17.15 55.04
CA ARG A 249 -55.31 -17.11 56.50
C ARG A 249 -56.80 -17.08 56.87
N GLU A 250 -57.59 -16.26 56.18
CA GLU A 250 -59.04 -16.17 56.39
C GLU A 250 -59.73 -17.50 56.05
N LEU A 251 -59.32 -18.20 54.98
CA LEU A 251 -59.81 -19.52 54.63
C LEU A 251 -59.49 -20.56 55.71
N VAL A 252 -58.26 -20.59 56.21
CA VAL A 252 -57.86 -21.51 57.29
C VAL A 252 -58.71 -21.30 58.55
N ASP A 253 -59.00 -20.05 58.91
CA ASP A 253 -59.84 -19.74 60.06
C ASP A 253 -61.31 -20.12 59.83
N LEU A 254 -61.83 -19.94 58.61
CA LEU A 254 -63.16 -20.40 58.23
C LEU A 254 -63.26 -21.94 58.22
N GLU A 255 -62.22 -22.63 57.76
CA GLU A 255 -62.14 -24.10 57.80
C GLU A 255 -62.11 -24.63 59.23
N LYS A 256 -61.37 -23.99 60.14
CA LYS A 256 -61.39 -24.32 61.58
C LYS A 256 -62.78 -24.15 62.16
N ARG A 257 -63.43 -23.00 61.93
CA ARG A 257 -64.81 -22.75 62.40
C ARG A 257 -65.79 -23.77 61.82
N ARG A 258 -65.66 -24.12 60.53
CA ARG A 258 -66.47 -25.15 59.90
C ARG A 258 -66.23 -26.52 60.55
N ASN A 259 -64.98 -26.89 60.80
CA ASN A 259 -64.62 -28.16 61.42
C ASN A 259 -65.07 -28.25 62.89
N GLU A 260 -65.03 -27.15 63.63
CA GLU A 260 -65.59 -27.05 64.98
C GLU A 260 -67.11 -27.19 64.96
N SER A 261 -67.79 -26.48 64.05
CA SER A 261 -69.24 -26.60 63.88
C SER A 261 -69.66 -28.01 63.46
N THR A 262 -68.92 -28.68 62.56
CA THR A 262 -69.22 -30.06 62.18
C THR A 262 -68.94 -31.04 63.31
N LYS A 263 -67.87 -30.85 64.09
CA LYS A 263 -67.63 -31.63 65.31
C LYS A 263 -68.76 -31.47 66.33
N LEU A 264 -69.18 -30.24 66.62
CA LEU A 264 -70.31 -29.97 67.51
C LEU A 264 -71.60 -30.62 67.00
N ALA A 265 -71.85 -30.58 65.69
CA ALA A 265 -73.00 -31.24 65.08
C ALA A 265 -72.93 -32.77 65.15
N ILE A 266 -71.75 -33.36 64.89
CA ILE A 266 -71.52 -34.82 64.99
C ILE A 266 -71.61 -35.28 66.45
N GLU A 267 -71.06 -34.54 67.40
CA GLU A 267 -71.19 -34.83 68.83
C GLU A 267 -72.62 -34.71 69.32
N GLY A 268 -73.36 -33.70 68.85
CA GLY A 268 -74.80 -33.58 69.10
C GLY A 268 -75.57 -34.78 68.54
N ARG A 269 -75.24 -35.22 67.32
CA ARG A 269 -75.82 -36.43 66.72
C ARG A 269 -75.41 -37.71 67.45
N ARG A 270 -74.15 -37.84 67.85
CA ARG A 270 -73.63 -38.99 68.61
C ARG A 270 -74.25 -39.05 70.01
N ARG A 271 -74.45 -37.92 70.69
CA ARG A 271 -75.19 -37.85 71.95
C ARG A 271 -76.65 -38.31 71.78
N ARG A 272 -77.30 -37.94 70.68
CA ARG A 272 -78.63 -38.45 70.32
C ARG A 272 -78.65 -39.96 70.07
N GLU A 273 -77.64 -40.51 69.38
CA GLU A 273 -77.57 -41.93 69.02
C GLU A 273 -77.12 -42.84 70.18
N GLN A 274 -76.29 -42.36 71.10
CA GLN A 274 -75.82 -43.12 72.28
C GLN A 274 -76.80 -43.10 73.46
N GLY A 275 -78.03 -42.59 73.27
CA GLY A 275 -79.04 -42.53 74.33
C GLY A 275 -78.65 -41.61 75.49
N GLY A 276 -77.74 -40.67 75.26
CA GLY A 276 -77.37 -39.65 76.25
C GLY A 276 -78.56 -38.72 76.47
N ARG A 277 -79.03 -38.63 77.72
CA ARG A 277 -80.11 -37.72 78.12
C ARG A 277 -79.66 -36.29 77.79
N ASP A 278 -80.33 -35.69 76.83
CA ASP A 278 -80.10 -34.30 76.48
C ASP A 278 -80.76 -33.45 77.56
N GLU A 279 -79.96 -32.99 78.53
CA GLU A 279 -80.43 -32.13 79.61
C GLU A 279 -81.18 -30.91 79.06
N VAL A 280 -80.83 -30.42 77.87
CA VAL A 280 -81.48 -29.27 77.23
C VAL A 280 -82.83 -29.63 76.62
N GLU A 281 -82.97 -30.79 75.99
CA GLU A 281 -84.28 -31.28 75.55
C GLU A 281 -85.16 -31.74 76.74
N GLU A 282 -84.58 -32.30 77.81
CA GLU A 282 -85.31 -32.60 79.05
C GLU A 282 -85.79 -31.32 79.71
N LEU A 283 -84.94 -30.28 79.81
CA LEU A 283 -85.36 -28.97 80.30
C LEU A 283 -86.43 -28.37 79.38
N GLY A 284 -86.30 -28.50 78.06
CA GLY A 284 -87.29 -28.02 77.09
C GLY A 284 -88.61 -28.82 77.11
N ARG A 285 -88.58 -30.12 77.42
CA ARG A 285 -89.77 -30.95 77.65
C ARG A 285 -90.39 -30.67 79.01
N TRP A 286 -89.59 -30.46 80.04
CA TRP A 286 -90.01 -30.06 81.37
C TRP A 286 -90.68 -28.68 81.33
N TYR A 287 -90.07 -27.69 80.68
CA TYR A 287 -90.68 -26.37 80.49
C TYR A 287 -91.97 -26.46 79.69
N ARG A 288 -92.03 -27.27 78.61
CA ARG A 288 -93.28 -27.48 77.85
C ARG A 288 -94.36 -28.23 78.65
N ALA A 289 -93.98 -29.22 79.46
CA ALA A 289 -94.91 -29.94 80.31
C ALA A 289 -95.42 -29.04 81.45
N ASN A 290 -94.54 -28.25 82.06
CA ASN A 290 -94.90 -27.26 83.06
C ASN A 290 -95.78 -26.16 82.46
N GLU A 291 -95.48 -25.71 81.23
CA GLU A 291 -96.35 -24.80 80.47
C GLU A 291 -97.73 -25.43 80.20
N ALA A 292 -97.80 -26.70 79.80
CA ALA A 292 -99.07 -27.39 79.57
C ALA A 292 -99.89 -27.60 80.85
N VAL A 293 -99.25 -27.93 81.97
CA VAL A 293 -99.90 -28.03 83.29
C VAL A 293 -100.40 -26.66 83.74
N MET A 294 -99.58 -25.62 83.60
CA MET A 294 -99.97 -24.25 83.94
C MET A 294 -101.13 -23.76 83.06
N LYS A 295 -101.12 -24.05 81.75
CA LYS A 295 -102.24 -23.77 80.84
C LYS A 295 -103.52 -24.50 81.23
N GLY A 296 -103.42 -25.79 81.56
CA GLY A 296 -104.55 -26.60 82.02
C GLY A 296 -105.16 -26.14 83.35
N LEU A 297 -104.34 -25.67 84.30
CA LEU A 297 -104.79 -25.14 85.59
C LEU A 297 -105.31 -23.70 85.51
N LEU A 298 -104.80 -22.90 84.57
CA LEU A 298 -105.19 -21.50 84.37
C LEU A 298 -106.31 -21.33 83.35
N GLY A 299 -106.82 -22.42 82.75
CA GLY A 299 -107.98 -22.37 81.85
C GLY A 299 -107.75 -21.53 80.59
N VAL A 300 -106.50 -21.51 80.08
CA VAL A 300 -106.09 -20.89 78.81
C VAL A 300 -105.21 -21.85 78.03
#